data_AF-A0A3C0B434-F1
#
_entry.id   AF-A0A3C0B434-F1
#
_cell.length_a   1.000
_cell.length_b   1.000
_cell.length_c   1.000
_cell.angle_alpha   90.00
_cell.angle_beta   90.00
_cell.angle_gamma   90.00
#
_symmetry.space_group_name_H-M   'P 1'
#
loop_
_entity.id
_entity.type
_entity.pdbx_description
1 polymer ?
#
loop_
_entity_poly.entity_id
_entity_poly.type
_entity_poly.pdbx_seq_one_letter_code
_entity_poly.pdbx_strand_id
1 'polypeptide(L)' 'MSEAAKPTVKTCPRCGKGFECLHAPGCWCFDYKIPPENLENLKREYDNCLCPVCLKDYTESPQRH' A
#
# COMPACT_ATOMS: atom_id res chain seq x y z
N MET A 1 -8.25 -7.23 -24.79
CA MET A 1 -8.02 -8.06 -23.60
C MET A 1 -8.34 -7.20 -22.39
N SER A 2 -9.33 -7.59 -21.60
CA SER A 2 -9.85 -6.79 -20.47
C SER A 2 -9.82 -7.65 -19.22
N GLU A 3 -8.65 -7.77 -18.59
CA GLU A 3 -8.55 -8.32 -17.24
C GLU A 3 -9.08 -7.28 -16.26
N ALA A 4 -10.37 -7.42 -15.92
CA ALA A 4 -10.97 -6.71 -14.80
C ALA A 4 -10.18 -7.05 -13.54
N ALA A 5 -9.48 -6.04 -13.03
CA ALA A 5 -8.69 -6.13 -11.82
C ALA A 5 -9.59 -6.46 -10.62
N LYS A 6 -9.69 -7.76 -10.33
CA LYS A 6 -10.54 -8.26 -9.26
C LYS A 6 -9.86 -7.92 -7.92
N PRO A 7 -10.53 -7.20 -7.00
CA PRO A 7 -10.00 -7.00 -5.65
C PRO A 7 -9.70 -8.36 -5.02
N THR A 8 -8.48 -8.50 -4.52
CA THR A 8 -8.03 -9.68 -3.78
C THR A 8 -7.74 -9.27 -2.34
N VAL A 9 -8.22 -10.06 -1.39
CA VAL A 9 -7.91 -9.84 0.02
C VAL A 9 -6.50 -10.36 0.28
N LYS A 10 -5.59 -9.44 0.59
CA LYS A 10 -4.21 -9.75 1.00
C LYS A 10 -4.04 -9.54 2.50
N THR A 11 -3.14 -10.31 3.09
CA THR A 11 -2.77 -10.14 4.50
C THR A 11 -1.54 -9.25 4.60
N CYS A 12 -1.61 -8.20 5.41
CA CYS A 12 -0.52 -7.27 5.61
C CYS A 12 0.64 -7.96 6.35
N PRO A 13 1.86 -8.03 5.80
CA PRO A 13 3.00 -8.62 6.49
C PRO A 13 3.44 -7.82 7.73
N ARG A 14 3.09 -6.53 7.82
CA ARG A 14 3.47 -5.66 8.94
C ARG A 14 2.56 -5.79 10.18
N CYS A 15 1.27 -6.06 9.98
CA CYS A 15 0.29 -6.10 11.08
C CYS A 15 -0.63 -7.32 11.09
N GLY A 16 -0.58 -8.19 10.08
CA GLY A 16 -1.41 -9.39 9.96
C GLY A 16 -2.88 -9.13 9.59
N LYS A 17 -3.29 -7.88 9.32
CA LYS A 17 -4.68 -7.58 8.93
C LYS A 17 -4.94 -7.91 7.46
N GLY A 18 -6.10 -8.51 7.18
CA GLY A 18 -6.63 -8.67 5.83
C GLY A 18 -7.13 -7.33 5.28
N PHE A 19 -6.78 -7.01 4.03
CA PHE A 19 -7.23 -5.82 3.33
C PHE A 19 -7.47 -6.11 1.85
N GLU A 20 -8.35 -5.35 1.22
CA GLU A 20 -8.63 -5.49 -0.22
C GLU A 20 -7.58 -4.76 -1.05
N CYS A 21 -6.93 -5.47 -1.97
CA CYS A 21 -5.99 -4.93 -2.93
C CYS A 21 -6.55 -5.10 -4.34
N LEU A 22 -6.83 -3.98 -5.03
CA LEU A 22 -7.32 -4.01 -6.40
C LEU A 22 -6.20 -4.26 -7.42
N HIS A 23 -4.95 -3.99 -7.06
CA HIS A 23 -3.78 -4.13 -7.94
C HIS A 23 -3.95 -3.44 -9.32
N ALA A 24 -4.76 -2.38 -9.35
CA ALA A 24 -5.12 -1.63 -10.54
C ALA A 24 -5.28 -0.14 -10.25
N PRO A 25 -5.25 0.72 -11.29
CA PRO A 25 -5.64 2.12 -11.17
C PRO A 25 -7.07 2.20 -10.63
N GLY A 26 -7.21 2.66 -9.38
CA GLY A 26 -8.45 2.62 -8.61
C GLY A 26 -8.32 1.92 -7.24
N CYS A 27 -7.18 1.30 -6.95
CA CYS A 27 -6.88 0.90 -5.57
C CYS A 27 -6.71 2.13 -4.68
N TRP A 28 -7.24 2.09 -3.48
CA TRP A 28 -7.08 3.15 -2.47
C TRP A 28 -5.61 3.52 -2.24
N CYS A 29 -4.65 2.62 -2.50
CA CYS A 29 -3.22 2.91 -2.37
C CYS A 29 -2.72 3.99 -3.34
N PHE A 30 -3.44 4.23 -4.44
CA PHE A 30 -3.15 5.33 -5.37
C PHE A 30 -3.67 6.68 -4.87
N ASP A 31 -4.71 6.70 -4.01
CA ASP A 31 -5.18 7.93 -3.36
C ASP A 31 -4.22 8.42 -2.27
N TYR A 32 -3.43 7.50 -1.70
CA TYR A 32 -2.42 7.83 -0.72
C TYR A 32 -1.20 8.47 -1.38
N LYS A 33 -0.85 9.69 -0.96
CA LYS A 33 0.40 10.36 -1.35
C LYS A 33 1.54 9.84 -0.48
N ILE A 34 2.26 8.84 -0.96
CA ILE A 34 3.48 8.33 -0.33
C ILE A 34 4.68 8.97 -1.04
N PRO A 35 5.61 9.60 -0.32
CA PRO A 35 6.82 10.13 -0.93
C PRO A 35 7.66 8.98 -1.52
N PRO A 36 8.39 9.24 -2.61
CA PRO A 36 9.14 8.20 -3.32
C PRO A 36 10.17 7.50 -2.44
N GLU A 37 10.77 8.20 -1.47
CA GLU A 37 11.72 7.64 -0.51
C GLU A 37 11.10 6.50 0.32
N ASN A 38 9.89 6.72 0.84
CA ASN A 38 9.16 5.73 1.62
C ASN A 38 8.67 4.59 0.72
N LEU A 39 8.25 4.91 -0.51
CA LEU A 39 7.78 3.93 -1.48
C LEU A 39 8.93 2.97 -1.89
N GLU A 40 10.13 3.49 -2.08
CA GLU A 40 11.32 2.67 -2.33
C GLU A 40 11.69 1.80 -1.13
N ASN A 41 11.66 2.33 0.09
CA ASN A 41 11.90 1.52 1.29
C ASN A 41 10.84 0.43 1.45
N LEU A 42 9.57 0.77 1.23
CA LEU A 42 8.48 -0.19 1.23
C LEU A 42 8.69 -1.32 0.23
N LYS A 43 9.12 -1.00 -0.99
CA LYS A 43 9.44 -2.01 -2.02
C LYS A 43 10.67 -2.86 -1.68
N ARG A 44 11.62 -2.34 -0.90
CA ARG A 44 12.80 -3.07 -0.44
C ARG A 44 12.54 -3.94 0.79
N GLU A 45 11.74 -3.45 1.73
CA GLU A 45 11.40 -4.17 2.97
C GLU A 45 10.23 -5.16 2.79
N TYR A 46 9.28 -4.85 1.90
CA TYR A 46 8.06 -5.62 1.72
C TYR A 46 7.85 -6.00 0.24
N ASP A 47 7.93 -7.30 -0.06
CA ASP A 47 7.56 -7.87 -1.35
C ASP A 47 6.04 -7.88 -1.61
N ASN A 48 5.23 -7.50 -0.62
CA ASN A 48 3.78 -7.55 -0.70
C ASN A 48 3.12 -6.23 -0.30
N CYS A 49 1.88 -6.05 -0.74
CA CYS A 49 1.12 -4.84 -0.43
C CYS A 49 0.90 -4.72 1.10
N LEU A 50 0.96 -3.49 1.61
CA LEU A 50 0.57 -3.18 3.00
C LEU A 50 -0.90 -2.76 3.04
N CYS A 51 -1.51 -2.87 4.22
CA CYS A 51 -2.87 -2.36 4.47
C CYS A 51 -2.88 -0.82 4.59
N PRO A 52 -4.03 -0.14 4.40
CA PRO A 52 -4.10 1.32 4.42
C PRO A 52 -3.68 1.92 5.76
N VAL A 53 -3.90 1.20 6.86
CA VAL A 53 -3.46 1.61 8.20
C VAL A 53 -1.94 1.71 8.26
N CYS A 54 -1.24 0.66 7.80
CA CYS A 54 0.22 0.64 7.80
C CYS A 54 0.78 1.59 6.75
N LEU A 55 0.12 1.68 5.59
CA LEU A 55 0.54 2.57 4.51
C LEU A 55 0.43 4.04 4.95
N LYS A 56 -0.57 4.38 5.76
CA LYS A 56 -0.78 5.75 6.28
C LYS A 56 0.42 6.27 7.07
N ASP A 57 1.08 5.45 7.87
CA ASP A 57 2.31 5.83 8.59
C ASP A 57 3.42 6.31 7.63
N TYR A 58 3.41 5.84 6.38
CA TYR A 58 4.37 6.25 5.36
C TYR A 58 3.89 7.42 4.50
N THR A 59 2.64 7.85 4.63
CA THR A 59 2.04 8.95 3.84
C THR A 59 2.25 10.29 4.49
N GLU A 60 2.32 10.31 5.81
CA GLU A 60 2.74 11.47 6.55
C GLU A 60 4.27 11.49 6.43
N SER A 61 4.81 12.45 5.66
CA SER A 61 6.26 12.67 5.61
C SER A 61 6.82 12.60 7.03
N PRO A 62 7.94 11.90 7.26
CA PRO A 62 8.69 12.17 8.47
C PRO A 62 8.94 13.68 8.48
N GLN A 63 8.88 14.33 9.64
CA GLN A 63 9.11 15.77 9.90
C GLN A 63 7.87 16.54 10.36
N ARG A 64 7.32 16.14 11.52
CA ARG A 64 6.94 17.12 12.54
C ARG A 64 7.43 16.66 13.91
N HIS A 65 8.71 16.89 14.18
CA HIS A 65 9.16 17.45 15.45
C HIS A 65 10.52 18.15 15.26
#